data_AF-A0A953A471-F1
#
_entry.id   AF-A0A953A471-F1
#
_cell.length_a   1.000
_cell.length_b   1.000
_cell.length_c   1.000
_cell.angle_alpha   90.00
_cell.angle_beta   90.00
_cell.angle_gamma   90.00
#
_symmetry.space_group_name_H-M   'P 1'
#
loop_
_entity.id
_entity.type
_entity.pdbx_description
1 polymer ?
#
loop_
_entity_poly.entity_id
_entity_poly.type
_entity_poly.pdbx_seq_one_letter_code
_entity_poly.pdbx_strand_id
1 'polypeptide(L)' 'MKRETEIIIISTLFVLMFGLVSSLLLKNRPVALTEEWHGSWSCTADTYDCPDGTGVGRVPPYCHFAECPN' A
#
# COMPACT_ATOMS: atom_id res chain seq x y z
N MET A 1 -15.29 39.90 26.67
CA MET A 1 -13.82 39.96 26.65
C MET A 1 -13.12 38.76 27.28
N LYS A 2 -13.04 38.60 28.62
CA LYS A 2 -12.23 37.50 29.23
C LYS A 2 -12.67 36.07 28.81
N ARG A 3 -13.98 35.80 28.70
CA ARG A 3 -14.54 34.49 28.27
C ARG A 3 -14.28 34.16 26.79
N GLU A 4 -14.24 35.17 25.92
CA GLU A 4 -14.00 34.98 24.49
C GLU A 4 -12.52 34.64 24.23
N THR A 5 -11.61 35.32 24.94
CA THR A 5 -10.18 35.02 24.88
C THR A 5 -9.87 33.61 25.37
N GLU A 6 -10.54 33.14 26.43
CA GLU A 6 -10.40 31.76 26.93
C GLU A 6 -10.84 30.71 25.89
N ILE A 7 -11.96 30.95 25.20
CA ILE A 7 -12.44 30.05 24.14
C ILE A 7 -11.43 29.99 22.99
N ILE A 8 -10.88 31.14 22.58
CA ILE A 8 -9.86 31.20 21.53
C ILE A 8 -8.62 30.42 21.97
N ILE A 9 -8.12 30.62 23.19
CA ILE A 9 -6.93 29.91 23.71
C ILE A 9 -7.17 28.40 23.78
N ILE A 10 -8.31 27.95 24.28
CA ILE A 10 -8.61 26.51 24.37
C ILE A 10 -8.68 25.89 22.97
N SER A 11 -9.32 26.58 22.02
CA SER A 11 -9.44 26.09 20.65
C SER A 11 -8.09 25.96 19.95
N THR A 12 -7.22 26.96 20.09
CA THR A 12 -5.89 26.94 19.46
C THR A 12 -5.01 25.86 20.08
N LEU A 13 -5.05 25.70 21.41
CA LEU A 13 -4.36 24.61 22.10
C LEU A 13 -4.87 23.24 21.64
N PHE A 14 -6.19 23.07 21.47
CA PHE A 14 -6.75 21.80 21.02
C PHE A 14 -6.30 21.43 19.60
N VAL A 15 -6.30 22.37 18.66
CA VAL A 15 -5.83 22.13 17.28
C VAL A 15 -4.35 21.76 17.27
N LEU A 16 -3.52 22.46 18.05
CA LEU A 16 -2.09 22.16 18.15
C LEU A 16 -1.83 20.78 18.76
N MET A 17 -2.55 20.44 19.84
CA MET A 17 -2.45 19.13 20.49
C MET A 17 -2.91 18.00 19.57
N PHE A 18 -4.03 18.16 18.87
CA PHE A 18 -4.53 17.16 17.93
C PHE A 18 -3.53 16.95 16.77
N GLY A 19 -2.98 18.02 16.21
CA GLY A 19 -1.96 17.93 15.16
C GLY A 19 -0.69 17.22 15.60
N LEU A 20 -0.19 17.52 16.81
CA LEU A 20 0.97 16.85 17.40
C LEU A 20 0.69 15.37 17.67
N VAL A 21 -0.47 15.04 18.27
CA VAL A 21 -0.88 13.66 18.54
C VAL A 21 -1.02 12.88 17.23
N SER A 22 -1.71 13.42 16.22
CA SER A 22 -1.82 12.79 14.90
C SER A 22 -0.46 12.57 14.24
N SER A 23 0.47 13.53 14.35
CA SER A 23 1.83 13.39 13.82
C SER A 23 2.63 12.30 14.53
N LEU A 24 2.51 12.20 15.85
CA LEU A 24 3.14 11.15 16.65
C LEU A 24 2.53 9.78 16.38
N LEU A 25 1.20 9.71 16.20
CA LEU A 25 0.50 8.48 15.82
C LEU A 25 0.88 8.02 14.40
N LEU A 26 1.07 8.95 13.46
CA LEU A 26 1.51 8.63 12.10
C LEU A 26 2.99 8.23 12.05
N LYS A 27 3.87 8.80 12.88
CA LYS A 27 5.29 8.41 12.96
C LYS A 27 5.48 6.94 13.37
N ASN A 28 4.55 6.41 14.19
CA ASN A 28 4.56 5.01 14.62
C ASN A 28 3.72 4.10 13.71
N ARG A 29 2.92 4.65 12.79
CA ARG A 29 2.37 3.82 11.72
C ARG A 29 3.47 3.60 10.69
N PRO A 30 3.84 2.35 10.38
CA PRO A 30 4.58 2.11 9.16
C PRO A 30 3.71 2.62 8.02
N VAL A 31 4.16 3.71 7.41
CA VAL A 31 3.64 4.16 6.12
C VAL A 31 3.86 2.98 5.18
N ALA A 32 2.78 2.27 4.86
CA ALA A 32 2.78 1.22 3.85
C ALA A 32 2.81 1.89 2.47
N LEU A 33 3.88 2.64 2.19
CA LEU A 33 4.24 3.06 0.84
C LEU A 33 5.49 2.27 0.46
N THR A 34 5.34 0.96 0.34
CA THR A 34 6.12 0.22 -0.63
C THR A 34 5.44 0.43 -1.98
N GLU A 35 5.70 1.59 -2.60
CA GLU A 35 5.78 1.67 -4.05
C GLU A 35 7.11 1.01 -4.46
N GLU A 36 7.19 -0.30 -4.22
CA GLU A 36 8.14 -1.23 -4.80
C GLU A 36 7.25 -2.32 -5.40
N TRP A 37 7.42 -2.63 -6.68
CA TRP A 37 6.65 -3.68 -7.36
C TRP A 37 6.83 -5.03 -6.63
N HIS A 38 5.97 -5.30 -5.67
CA HIS A 38 5.83 -6.59 -5.01
C HIS A 38 5.14 -7.52 -6.01
N GLY A 39 5.92 -8.02 -6.96
CA GLY A 39 5.49 -9.19 -7.70
C GLY A 39 5.20 -10.34 -6.73
N SER A 40 4.22 -11.16 -7.08
CA SER A 40 3.79 -12.27 -6.23
C SER A 40 4.68 -13.48 -6.48
N TRP A 41 5.14 -14.15 -5.42
CA TRP A 41 5.82 -15.45 -5.53
C TRP A 41 4.85 -16.61 -5.80
N SER A 42 3.55 -16.33 -5.80
CA SER A 42 2.48 -17.26 -6.11
C SER A 42 1.66 -16.72 -7.27
N CYS A 43 1.46 -17.54 -8.30
CA CYS A 43 0.62 -17.20 -9.45
C CYS A 43 -0.63 -18.07 -9.49
N THR A 44 -1.66 -17.59 -10.18
CA THR A 44 -2.83 -18.39 -10.50
C THR A 44 -2.42 -19.60 -11.34
N ALA A 45 -3.09 -20.73 -11.14
CA ALA A 45 -2.82 -21.99 -11.84
C ALA A 45 -3.44 -22.00 -13.26
N ASP A 46 -3.30 -20.89 -13.99
CA ASP A 46 -3.77 -20.75 -15.36
C ASP A 46 -2.76 -21.41 -16.32
N THR A 47 -3.28 -22.03 -17.38
CA THR A 47 -2.48 -22.64 -18.45
C THR A 47 -2.75 -21.93 -19.78
N TYR A 48 -1.69 -21.68 -20.54
CA TYR A 48 -1.74 -21.26 -21.93
C TYR A 48 -1.31 -22.42 -22.83
N ASP A 49 -2.13 -22.73 -23.84
CA ASP A 49 -1.84 -23.77 -24.82
C ASP A 49 -0.95 -23.22 -25.94
N CYS A 50 0.21 -23.85 -26.11
CA CYS A 50 1.20 -23.49 -27.09
C CYS A 50 0.88 -24.12 -28.47
N PRO A 51 1.39 -23.55 -29.59
CA PRO A 51 1.12 -24.06 -30.94
C PRO A 51 1.63 -25.48 -31.21
N ASP A 52 2.62 -25.93 -30.44
CA ASP A 52 3.19 -27.28 -30.43
C ASP A 52 2.30 -28.30 -29.69
N GLY A 53 1.25 -27.83 -29.00
CA GLY A 53 0.34 -28.64 -28.20
C GLY A 53 0.77 -28.82 -26.74
N THR A 54 1.83 -28.16 -26.29
CA THR A 54 2.20 -28.15 -24.86
C THR A 54 1.44 -27.06 -24.09
N GLY A 55 1.40 -27.18 -22.75
CA GLY A 55 0.77 -26.18 -21.88
C GLY A 55 1.81 -25.52 -20.98
N VAL A 56 1.79 -24.18 -20.92
CA VAL A 56 2.68 -23.38 -20.06
C VAL A 56 1.89 -22.63 -19.00
N GLY A 57 2.43 -22.58 -17.78
CA GLY A 57 1.84 -21.86 -16.65
C GLY A 57 2.37 -20.44 -16.49
N ARG A 58 1.79 -19.70 -15.55
CA ARG A 58 2.29 -18.37 -15.15
C ARG A 58 3.54 -18.49 -14.25
N VAL A 59 4.50 -17.59 -14.44
CA VAL A 59 5.74 -17.54 -13.67
C VAL A 59 5.88 -16.24 -12.85
N PRO A 60 6.27 -16.33 -11.56
CA PRO A 60 6.56 -15.15 -10.75
C PRO A 60 7.78 -14.38 -11.30
N PRO A 61 7.94 -13.09 -10.96
CA PRO A 61 7.17 -12.32 -9.97
C PRO A 61 5.95 -11.58 -10.58
N TYR A 62 5.83 -11.53 -11.90
CA TYR A 62 4.78 -10.77 -12.59
C TYR A 62 3.64 -11.64 -13.13
N CYS A 63 3.73 -12.96 -12.94
CA CYS A 63 2.71 -13.93 -13.35
C CYS A 63 2.36 -13.86 -14.85
N HIS A 64 3.35 -13.60 -15.70
CA HIS A 64 3.25 -13.81 -17.14
C HIS A 64 3.36 -15.30 -17.46
N PHE A 65 2.78 -15.75 -18.58
CA PHE A 65 2.98 -17.12 -19.04
C PHE A 65 4.45 -17.35 -19.38
N ALA A 66 4.96 -18.55 -19.07
CA ALA A 66 6.27 -18.97 -19.54
C ALA A 66 6.29 -19.06 -21.07
N GLU A 67 7.49 -19.01 -21.65
CA GLU A 67 7.67 -19.19 -23.09
C GLU A 67 7.35 -20.63 -23.50
N CYS A 68 6.77 -20.79 -24.69
CA CYS A 68 6.50 -22.09 -25.27
C CYS A 68 7.80 -22.83 -25.61
N PRO A 69 7.90 -24.13 -25.34
CA PRO A 69 8.98 -24.94 -25.89
C PRO A 69 8.88 -24.99 -27.42
N ASN A 70 10.03 -25.06 -28.10
CA ASN A 70 10.12 -25.04 -29.57
C ASN A 70 9.68 -26.36 -30.20
#